data_AF-A0A7J8NC08-F1
#
_entry.id   AF-A0A7J8NC08-F1
#
_cell.length_a   1.000
_cell.length_b   1.000
_cell.length_c   1.000
_cell.angle_alpha   90.00
_cell.angle_beta   90.00
_cell.angle_gamma   90.00
#
_symmetry.space_group_name_H-M   'P 1'
#
loop_
_entity.id
_entity.type
_entity.pdbx_description
1 polymer ?
#
loop_
_entity_poly.entity_id
_entity_poly.type
_entity_poly.pdbx_seq_one_letter_code
_entity_poly.pdbx_strand_id
1 'polypeptide(L)'
;MVPVPCIKVADLGCASGPNTFFPACGIVDIVTRICQEAHCESPELQVLLNDLPKNDFNTVFKSVPSFNGRPCFIAGVAGSLYQRLFPTNSIHFVHSSYWLHWLSKVGKYIHINPLH
;
A
#
# COMPACT_ATOMS: atom_id res chain seq x y z
N MET A 1 -8.30 -19.15 22.00
CA MET A 1 -7.47 -18.18 21.26
C MET A 1 -8.33 -17.56 20.19
N VAL A 2 -8.40 -16.23 20.11
CA VAL A 2 -9.12 -15.53 19.03
C VAL A 2 -8.30 -15.72 17.75
N PRO A 3 -8.87 -16.17 16.62
CA PRO A 3 -8.12 -16.29 15.38
C PRO A 3 -7.65 -14.89 14.97
N VAL A 4 -6.41 -14.76 14.50
CA VAL A 4 -5.95 -13.53 13.83
C VAL A 4 -6.54 -13.61 12.42
N PRO A 5 -7.70 -12.98 12.11
CA PRO A 5 -8.48 -13.44 10.97
C PRO A 5 -7.81 -13.04 9.65
N CYS A 6 -7.24 -11.83 9.60
CA CYS A 6 -6.49 -11.34 8.45
C CYS A 6 -5.74 -10.06 8.85
N ILE A 7 -4.42 -10.04 8.64
CA ILE A 7 -3.61 -8.82 8.77
C ILE A 7 -3.67 -8.06 7.45
N LYS A 8 -4.12 -6.81 7.54
CA LYS A 8 -4.30 -5.90 6.40
C LYS A 8 -3.22 -4.82 6.40
N VAL A 9 -2.49 -4.76 5.31
CA VAL A 9 -1.38 -3.83 5.08
C VAL A 9 -1.77 -2.90 3.94
N ALA A 10 -1.61 -1.59 4.11
CA ALA A 10 -1.83 -0.61 3.04
C ALA A 10 -0.50 0.01 2.61
N ASP A 11 -0.26 0.09 1.31
CA ASP A 11 0.83 0.87 0.71
C ASP A 11 0.23 2.11 0.02
N LEU A 12 0.52 3.30 0.55
CA LEU A 12 -0.03 4.57 0.09
C LEU A 12 0.94 5.28 -0.86
N GLY A 13 0.57 5.34 -2.13
CA GLY A 13 1.42 5.82 -3.22
C GLY A 13 2.23 4.69 -3.86
N CYS A 14 1.56 3.61 -4.23
CA CYS A 14 2.22 2.38 -4.71
C CYS A 14 2.87 2.53 -6.10
N ALA A 15 2.48 3.55 -6.88
CA ALA A 15 2.84 3.73 -8.27
C ALA A 15 2.52 2.49 -9.13
N SER A 16 3.22 2.33 -10.26
CA SER A 16 3.07 1.21 -11.20
C SER A 16 4.41 0.55 -11.56
N GLY A 17 5.47 0.89 -10.84
CA GLY A 17 6.84 0.42 -11.15
C GLY A 17 7.14 -0.98 -10.61
N PRO A 18 8.31 -1.55 -10.95
CA PRO A 18 8.72 -2.87 -10.46
C PRO A 18 8.83 -2.93 -8.92
N ASN A 19 8.98 -1.78 -8.26
CA ASN A 19 9.12 -1.68 -6.81
C ASN A 19 7.78 -1.68 -6.05
N THR A 20 6.64 -1.61 -6.76
CA THR A 20 5.28 -1.49 -6.18
C THR A 20 5.04 -2.50 -5.05
N PHE A 21 5.60 -3.71 -5.18
CA PHE A 21 5.39 -4.76 -4.19
C PHE A 21 6.49 -4.89 -3.14
N PHE A 22 7.64 -4.22 -3.30
CA PHE A 22 8.79 -4.42 -2.43
C PHE A 22 8.49 -4.14 -0.94
N PRO A 23 7.78 -3.04 -0.58
CA PRO A 23 7.39 -2.81 0.79
C PRO A 23 6.45 -3.89 1.33
N ALA A 24 5.45 -4.28 0.53
CA ALA A 24 4.49 -5.31 0.89
C ALA A 24 5.16 -6.68 1.10
N CYS A 25 6.10 -7.07 0.23
CA CYS A 25 6.94 -8.25 0.39
C CYS A 25 7.63 -8.25 1.76
N GLY A 26 8.35 -7.17 2.07
CA GLY A 26 9.11 -7.08 3.32
C GLY A 26 8.21 -7.26 4.54
N ILE A 27 7.03 -6.64 4.53
CA ILE A 27 6.07 -6.75 5.63
C ILE A 27 5.53 -8.18 5.75
N VAL A 28 5.15 -8.81 4.64
CA VAL A 28 4.67 -10.21 4.62
C VAL A 28 5.73 -11.17 5.16
N ASP A 29 7.00 -11.00 4.77
CA ASP A 29 8.11 -11.83 5.28
C ASP A 29 8.31 -11.65 6.78
N ILE A 30 8.30 -10.39 7.25
CA ILE A 30 8.51 -10.07 8.66
C ILE A 30 7.39 -10.68 9.50
N VAL A 31 6.12 -10.52 9.09
CA VAL A 31 4.99 -11.12 9.81
C VAL A 31 5.12 -12.63 9.85
N THR A 32 5.41 -13.27 8.70
CA THR A 32 5.57 -14.72 8.61
C THR A 32 6.68 -15.22 9.54
N ARG A 33 7.82 -14.52 9.55
CA ARG A 33 8.95 -14.85 10.42
C ARG A 33 8.62 -14.72 11.90
N ILE A 34 7.96 -13.63 12.30
CA ILE A 34 7.53 -13.43 13.70
C ILE A 34 6.59 -14.56 14.13
N CYS A 35 5.64 -14.95 13.28
CA CYS A 35 4.73 -16.05 13.57
C CYS A 35 5.45 -17.39 13.75
N GLN A 36 6.42 -17.67 12.88
CA GLN A 36 7.26 -18.87 12.98
C GLN A 36 8.08 -18.90 14.27
N GLU A 37 8.76 -17.79 14.60
CA GLU A 37 9.54 -17.66 15.84
C GLU A 37 8.65 -17.82 17.10
N ALA A 38 7.42 -17.30 17.05
CA ALA A 38 6.44 -17.40 18.11
C ALA A 38 5.67 -18.74 18.16
N HIS A 39 5.93 -19.66 17.22
CA HIS A 39 5.22 -20.93 17.07
C HIS A 39 3.69 -20.76 16.98
N CYS A 40 3.23 -19.70 16.32
CA CYS A 40 1.82 -19.45 16.08
C CYS A 40 1.43 -19.72 14.62
N GLU A 41 0.14 -19.93 14.38
CA GLU A 41 -0.38 -20.01 13.02
C GLU A 41 -0.13 -18.69 12.27
N SER A 42 0.29 -18.79 11.00
CA SER A 42 0.43 -17.63 10.13
C SER A 42 -0.94 -17.05 9.79
N PRO A 43 -1.17 -15.74 9.97
CA PRO A 43 -2.44 -15.11 9.62
C PRO A 43 -2.60 -15.03 8.10
N GLU A 44 -3.85 -14.91 7.64
CA GLU A 44 -4.08 -14.43 6.28
C GLU A 44 -3.52 -13.01 6.12
N LEU A 45 -2.89 -12.73 4.99
CA LEU A 45 -2.31 -11.42 4.69
C LEU A 45 -3.03 -10.81 3.50
N GLN A 46 -3.46 -9.55 3.65
CA GLN A 46 -4.04 -8.76 2.58
C GLN A 46 -3.26 -7.46 2.40
N VAL A 47 -2.76 -7.24 1.19
CA VAL A 47 -2.06 -6.05 0.76
C VAL A 47 -3.01 -5.17 -0.05
N LEU A 48 -3.12 -3.91 0.34
CA LEU A 48 -3.98 -2.90 -0.26
C LEU A 48 -3.08 -1.83 -0.89
N LEU A 49 -2.98 -1.86 -2.22
CA LEU A 49 -2.15 -0.94 -3.00
C LEU A 49 -2.97 0.30 -3.33
N ASN A 50 -2.63 1.44 -2.73
CA ASN A 50 -3.31 2.70 -2.99
C ASN A 50 -2.48 3.61 -3.89
N ASP A 51 -3.16 4.23 -4.85
CA ASP A 51 -2.66 5.37 -5.60
C ASP A 51 -3.84 6.19 -6.14
N LEU A 52 -3.56 7.31 -6.80
CA LEU A 52 -4.57 8.11 -7.49
C LEU A 52 -5.31 7.27 -8.54
N PRO A 53 -6.58 7.61 -8.86
CA PRO A 53 -7.34 6.92 -9.90
C PRO A 53 -6.68 6.92 -11.29
N LYS A 54 -5.74 7.84 -11.52
CA LYS A 54 -4.98 7.94 -12.78
C LYS A 54 -3.79 6.96 -12.85
N ASN A 55 -3.42 6.31 -11.74
CA ASN A 55 -2.35 5.32 -11.73
C ASN A 55 -2.68 4.12 -12.62
N ASP A 56 -1.66 3.49 -13.19
CA ASP A 56 -1.82 2.33 -14.07
C ASP A 56 -1.91 1.02 -13.27
N PHE A 57 -3.04 0.85 -12.58
CA PHE A 57 -3.34 -0.39 -11.86
C PHE A 57 -3.36 -1.63 -12.78
N ASN A 58 -3.58 -1.47 -14.09
CA ASN A 58 -3.54 -2.61 -15.00
C ASN A 58 -2.13 -3.19 -15.11
N THR A 59 -1.11 -2.32 -15.18
CA THR A 59 0.30 -2.75 -15.15
C THR A 59 0.63 -3.42 -13.81
N VAL A 60 0.18 -2.84 -12.69
CA VAL A 60 0.34 -3.45 -11.36
C VAL A 60 -0.26 -4.86 -11.33
N PHE A 61 -1.54 -5.01 -11.70
CA PHE A 61 -2.21 -6.31 -11.63
C PHE A 61 -1.62 -7.37 -12.57
N LYS A 62 -1.12 -6.96 -13.75
CA LYS A 62 -0.39 -7.87 -14.65
C LYS A 62 0.92 -8.38 -14.06
N SER A 63 1.53 -7.64 -13.14
CA SER A 63 2.77 -8.03 -12.46
C SER A 63 2.58 -8.85 -11.18
N VAL A 64 1.33 -9.01 -10.70
CA VAL A 64 1.01 -9.82 -9.50
C VAL A 64 1.48 -11.28 -9.61
N PRO A 65 1.36 -11.99 -10.74
CA PRO A 65 1.87 -13.36 -10.84
C PRO A 65 3.37 -13.49 -10.53
N SER A 66 4.18 -12.48 -10.86
CA SER A 66 5.60 -12.43 -10.53
C SER A 66 5.87 -12.26 -9.02
N PHE A 67 4.86 -11.80 -8.28
CA PHE A 67 4.86 -11.66 -6.83
C PHE A 67 4.22 -12.86 -6.10
N ASN A 68 3.42 -13.67 -6.80
CA ASN A 68 2.54 -14.71 -6.25
C ASN A 68 3.23 -15.95 -5.65
N GLY A 69 4.54 -15.89 -5.38
CA GLY A 69 5.27 -16.87 -4.58
C GLY A 69 5.02 -16.74 -3.07
N ARG A 70 4.18 -15.79 -2.65
CA ARG A 70 3.92 -15.45 -1.24
C ARG A 70 2.43 -15.62 -0.92
N PRO A 71 2.07 -16.19 0.24
CA PRO A 71 0.68 -16.44 0.62
C PRO A 71 0.00 -15.15 1.08
N CYS A 72 -0.39 -14.28 0.14
CA CYS A 72 -1.14 -13.07 0.46
C CYS A 72 -2.09 -12.65 -0.68
N PHE A 73 -3.17 -11.97 -0.29
CA PHE A 73 -4.14 -11.38 -1.20
C PHE A 73 -3.74 -9.95 -1.54
N ILE A 74 -3.99 -9.52 -2.78
CA ILE A 74 -3.70 -8.16 -3.25
C ILE A 74 -4.97 -7.53 -3.78
N ALA A 75 -5.22 -6.28 -3.40
CA ALA A 75 -6.26 -5.45 -3.99
C ALA A 75 -5.76 -4.02 -4.22
N GLY A 76 -6.28 -3.37 -5.25
CA GLY A 76 -6.01 -1.96 -5.53
C GLY A 76 -7.08 -1.04 -4.94
N VAL A 77 -6.67 0.14 -4.51
CA VAL A 77 -7.54 1.17 -3.93
C VAL A 77 -7.27 2.50 -4.63
N ALA A 78 -8.12 2.86 -5.57
CA ALA A 78 -8.01 4.12 -6.29
C ALA A 78 -8.54 5.28 -5.43
N GLY A 79 -7.69 6.26 -5.12
CA GLY A 79 -8.09 7.43 -4.35
C GLY A 79 -6.90 8.24 -3.83
N SER A 80 -7.15 9.50 -3.48
CA SER A 80 -6.13 10.33 -2.82
C SER A 80 -5.97 9.92 -1.36
N LEU A 81 -4.73 9.74 -0.89
CA LEU A 81 -4.45 9.52 0.55
C LEU A 81 -4.83 10.70 1.44
N TYR A 82 -5.05 11.89 0.86
CA TYR A 82 -5.55 13.05 1.58
C TYR A 82 -7.07 12.97 1.84
N GLN A 83 -7.70 11.87 1.45
CA GLN A 83 -9.11 11.56 1.69
C GLN A 83 -9.22 10.21 2.43
N ARG A 84 -10.43 9.89 2.91
CA ARG A 84 -10.69 8.60 3.54
C ARG A 84 -10.65 7.49 2.48
N LEU A 85 -9.70 6.57 2.63
CA LEU A 85 -9.56 5.39 1.75
C LEU A 85 -10.16 4.12 2.35
N PHE A 86 -10.16 4.00 3.68
CA PHE A 86 -10.50 2.77 4.38
C PHE A 86 -11.55 3.01 5.48
N PRO A 87 -12.36 1.98 5.82
CA PRO A 87 -13.18 1.99 7.02
C PRO A 87 -12.37 2.25 8.29
N THR A 88 -13.04 2.69 9.35
CA THR A 88 -12.42 2.83 10.67
C THR A 88 -11.98 1.45 11.19
N ASN A 89 -10.81 1.37 11.82
CA ASN A 89 -10.23 0.15 12.42
C ASN A 89 -10.07 -1.04 11.46
N SER A 90 -9.86 -0.80 10.16
CA SER A 90 -9.73 -1.89 9.18
C SER A 90 -8.31 -2.16 8.69
N ILE A 91 -7.33 -1.33 9.00
CA ILE A 91 -5.93 -1.46 8.53
C ILE A 91 -5.01 -1.63 9.72
N HIS A 92 -4.13 -2.63 9.67
CA HIS A 92 -3.23 -2.98 10.78
C HIS A 92 -1.88 -2.29 10.62
N PHE A 93 -1.41 -2.14 9.38
CA PHE A 93 -0.15 -1.48 9.08
C PHE A 93 -0.27 -0.61 7.83
N VAL A 94 0.34 0.58 7.87
CA VAL A 94 0.35 1.53 6.75
C VAL A 94 1.79 1.86 6.42
N HIS A 95 2.13 1.72 5.15
CA HIS A 95 3.39 2.14 4.57
C HIS A 95 3.15 3.27 3.57
N SER A 96 4.07 4.22 3.49
CA SER A 96 4.12 5.22 2.43
C SER A 96 5.57 5.64 2.23
N SER A 97 6.05 5.60 0.99
CA SER A 97 7.41 5.97 0.64
C SER A 97 7.38 6.93 -0.54
N TYR A 98 8.12 8.04 -0.45
CA TYR A 98 8.21 9.07 -1.49
C TYR A 98 6.87 9.63 -2.00
N TRP A 99 5.82 9.64 -1.17
CA TRP A 99 4.51 10.12 -1.62
C TRP A 99 3.96 11.31 -0.82
N LEU A 100 4.27 11.40 0.47
CA LEU A 100 3.81 12.49 1.35
C LEU A 100 4.35 13.88 1.00
N HIS A 101 5.40 13.98 0.18
CA HIS A 101 5.91 15.26 -0.28
C HIS A 101 5.06 15.90 -1.39
N TRP A 102 4.18 15.12 -2.03
CA TRP A 102 3.26 15.63 -3.05
C TRP A 102 2.07 16.32 -2.41
N LEU A 103 2.03 17.64 -2.48
CA LEU A 103 0.91 18.42 -1.98
C LEU A 103 -0.37 18.13 -2.78
N SER A 104 -1.52 18.11 -2.09
CA SER A 104 -2.82 17.93 -2.74
C SER A 104 -3.21 19.09 -3.66
N LYS A 105 -2.69 20.29 -3.39
CA LYS A 105 -2.89 21.51 -4.17
C LYS A 105 -1.64 22.39 -4.06
N VAL A 106 -1.43 23.23 -5.06
CA VAL A 106 -0.41 24.28 -5.04
C VAL A 106 -0.71 25.27 -3.89
N GLY A 107 0.33 25.70 -3.17
CA GLY A 107 0.19 26.71 -2.13
C GLY A 107 -0.32 28.03 -2.71
N LYS A 108 -1.26 28.68 -2.03
CA LYS A 108 -1.93 29.91 -2.51
C LYS A 108 -0.99 31.13 -2.66
N TYR A 109 0.26 31.03 -2.21
CA TYR A 109 1.22 32.14 -2.15
C TYR A 109 2.33 32.09 -3.20
N ILE A 110 2.23 31.19 -4.20
CA ILE A 110 3.15 31.24 -5.34
C ILE A 110 2.68 32.37 -6.27
N HIS A 111 3.16 33.59 -6.01
CA HIS A 111 3.11 34.69 -6.97
C HIS A 111 3.97 34.30 -8.18
N ILE A 112 3.33 33.77 -9.20
CA ILE A 112 3.90 33.71 -10.56
C ILE A 112 3.93 35.14 -11.08
N ASN A 113 5.11 35.76 -11.08
CA ASN A 113 5.31 37.00 -11.82
C ASN A 113 5.03 36.71 -13.30
N PRO A 114 4.11 37.42 -13.95
CA PRO A 114 3.98 37.32 -15.40
C PRO A 114 5.31 37.76 -16.01
N LEU A 115 5.90 36.89 -16.82
CA LEU A 115 7.05 37.20 -17.65
C LEU A 115 6.64 38.36 -18.57
N HIS A 116 7.26 39.53 -18.37
CA HIS A 116 7.30 40.62 -19.34
C HIS A 116 8.35 40.32 -20.40
#